data_AF-A0A368D360-F1
#
_entry.id   AF-A0A368D360-F1
#
_cell.length_a   1.000
_cell.length_b   1.000
_cell.length_c   1.000
_cell.angle_alpha   90.00
_cell.angle_beta   90.00
_cell.angle_gamma   90.00
#
_symmetry.space_group_name_H-M   'P 1'
#
loop_
_entity.id
_entity.type
_entity.pdbx_description
1 polymer ?
#
loop_
_entity_poly.entity_id
_entity_poly.type
_entity_poly.pdbx_seq_one_letter_code
_entity_poly.pdbx_strand_id
1 'polypeptide(L)'
;MKNLIFLLFVSQFAFASINLNSNNSVEELMLKSIKSNNLDEVKKLLSSRKLSARSVIDGKPLLVHAVLNDNANVVNLLIRYGAQPFTDICSEGLNAMEWSIKSNSYFARAELIVIKILHN
;
A
#
# COMPACT_ATOMS: atom_id res chain seq x y z
N MET A 1 -35.87 -49.07 20.17
CA MET A 1 -36.24 -48.02 19.20
C MET A 1 -36.49 -46.73 19.95
N LYS A 2 -35.74 -45.69 19.56
CA LYS A 2 -36.07 -44.25 19.64
C LYS A 2 -36.27 -43.61 21.03
N ASN A 3 -35.88 -42.34 21.07
CA ASN A 3 -36.02 -41.32 22.12
C ASN A 3 -34.78 -41.31 23.02
N LEU A 4 -34.06 -40.20 23.22
CA LEU A 4 -34.42 -38.80 23.21
C LEU A 4 -33.07 -38.04 23.18
N ILE A 5 -32.75 -37.29 22.12
CA ILE A 5 -32.74 -35.81 22.12
C ILE A 5 -31.94 -35.27 23.32
N PHE A 6 -30.67 -34.87 23.16
CA PHE A 6 -30.18 -33.57 22.64
C PHE A 6 -29.59 -32.76 23.80
N LEU A 7 -28.54 -31.98 23.54
CA LEU A 7 -27.85 -31.04 24.45
C LEU A 7 -26.75 -31.62 25.35
N LEU A 8 -25.51 -31.67 24.84
CA LEU A 8 -24.31 -31.25 25.59
C LEU A 8 -23.11 -31.02 24.64
N PHE A 9 -23.36 -30.37 23.51
CA PHE A 9 -22.31 -29.72 22.72
C PHE A 9 -22.62 -28.23 22.65
N VAL A 10 -22.53 -27.56 23.81
CA VAL A 10 -22.41 -26.10 23.79
C VAL A 10 -20.96 -25.83 23.43
N SER A 11 -20.74 -25.76 22.12
CA SER A 11 -19.52 -25.26 21.51
C SER A 11 -19.15 -23.93 22.18
N GLN A 12 -18.01 -23.90 22.87
CA GLN A 12 -17.33 -22.65 23.21
C GLN A 12 -16.84 -22.03 21.90
N PHE A 13 -17.74 -21.40 21.15
CA PHE A 13 -17.35 -20.31 20.28
C PHE A 13 -17.08 -19.12 21.20
N ALA A 14 -15.83 -19.00 21.63
CA ALA A 14 -15.32 -17.73 22.10
C ALA A 14 -15.48 -16.76 20.93
N PHE A 15 -16.48 -15.89 20.99
CA PHE A 15 -16.53 -14.71 20.14
C PHE A 15 -15.30 -13.89 20.53
N ALA A 16 -14.23 -13.99 19.73
CA ALA A 16 -13.16 -13.03 19.76
C ALA A 16 -13.81 -11.67 19.45
N SER A 17 -13.92 -10.83 20.47
CA SER A 17 -14.29 -9.43 20.30
C SER A 17 -13.14 -8.76 19.54
N ILE A 18 -13.25 -8.75 18.21
CA ILE A 18 -12.35 -7.96 17.37
C ILE A 18 -12.69 -6.50 17.67
N ASN A 19 -11.88 -5.88 18.53
CA ASN A 19 -11.95 -4.47 18.82
C ASN A 19 -11.42 -3.70 17.60
N LEU A 20 -12.25 -3.52 16.58
CA LEU A 20 -11.97 -2.70 15.41
C LEU A 20 -12.22 -1.22 15.73
N ASN A 21 -11.57 -0.69 16.78
CA ASN A 21 -11.51 0.75 16.99
C ASN A 21 -10.25 1.33 16.36
N SER A 22 -9.99 0.93 15.11
CA SER A 22 -8.87 1.45 14.34
C SER A 22 -9.36 2.69 13.59
N ASN A 23 -9.48 3.81 14.29
CA ASN A 23 -9.59 5.14 13.65
C ASN A 23 -8.26 5.48 12.99
N ASN A 24 -7.81 4.62 12.08
CA ASN A 24 -6.55 4.77 11.38
C ASN A 24 -6.63 6.04 10.54
N SER A 25 -5.56 6.84 10.59
CA SER A 25 -5.47 8.01 9.72
C SER A 25 -5.51 7.56 8.26
N VAL A 26 -5.92 8.47 7.37
CA VAL A 26 -5.90 8.19 5.91
C VAL A 26 -4.50 7.79 5.45
N GLU A 27 -3.46 8.40 6.05
CA GLU A 27 -2.06 8.09 5.82
C GLU A 27 -1.70 6.66 6.24
N GLU A 28 -2.11 6.23 7.44
CA GLU A 28 -1.86 4.87 7.93
C GLU A 28 -2.58 3.83 7.07
N LEU A 29 -3.84 4.10 6.69
CA LEU A 29 -4.59 3.24 5.77
C LEU A 29 -3.90 3.14 4.41
N MET A 30 -3.38 4.24 3.89
CA MET A 30 -2.62 4.26 2.64
C MET A 30 -1.35 3.41 2.75
N LEU A 31 -0.53 3.63 3.77
CA LEU A 31 0.71 2.87 3.97
C LEU A 31 0.44 1.37 4.15
N LYS A 32 -0.60 1.01 4.92
CA LYS A 32 -1.03 -0.39 5.08
C LYS A 32 -1.46 -1.01 3.75
N SER A 33 -2.17 -0.25 2.91
CA SER A 33 -2.66 -0.70 1.60
C SER A 33 -1.52 -0.87 0.59
N ILE A 34 -0.52 0.02 0.61
CA ILE A 34 0.72 -0.14 -0.19
C ILE A 34 1.46 -1.40 0.25
N LYS A 35 1.67 -1.58 1.57
CA LYS A 35 2.40 -2.73 2.11
C LYS A 35 1.72 -4.07 1.81
N SER A 36 0.39 -4.11 1.81
CA SER A 36 -0.38 -5.31 1.46
C SER A 36 -0.60 -5.48 -0.05
N ASN A 37 -0.04 -4.59 -0.89
CA ASN A 37 -0.25 -4.55 -2.34
C ASN A 37 -1.75 -4.48 -2.73
N ASN A 38 -2.58 -3.86 -1.89
CA ASN A 38 -4.02 -3.71 -2.13
C ASN A 38 -4.27 -2.52 -3.06
N LEU A 39 -4.18 -2.78 -4.37
CA LEU A 39 -4.30 -1.77 -5.42
C LEU A 39 -5.66 -1.05 -5.41
N ASP A 40 -6.75 -1.76 -5.11
CA ASP A 40 -8.10 -1.20 -5.10
C ASP A 40 -8.29 -0.19 -3.97
N GLU A 41 -7.78 -0.49 -2.77
CA GLU A 41 -7.86 0.44 -1.65
C GLU A 41 -6.95 1.65 -1.88
N VAL A 42 -5.74 1.46 -2.43
CA VAL A 42 -4.87 2.59 -2.84
C VAL A 42 -5.60 3.50 -3.84
N LYS A 43 -6.22 2.93 -4.88
CA LYS A 43 -6.96 3.67 -5.89
C LYS A 43 -8.14 4.43 -5.28
N LYS A 44 -8.89 3.79 -4.39
CA LYS A 44 -10.03 4.40 -3.68
C LYS A 44 -9.59 5.57 -2.81
N LEU A 45 -8.50 5.41 -2.06
CA LEU A 45 -7.96 6.47 -1.19
C LEU A 45 -7.48 7.67 -2.01
N LEU A 46 -6.75 7.46 -3.10
CA LEU A 46 -6.34 8.54 -4.01
C LEU A 46 -7.54 9.25 -4.65
N SER A 47 -8.54 8.47 -5.07
CA SER A 47 -9.76 9.01 -5.71
C SER A 47 -10.64 9.81 -4.73
N SER A 48 -10.51 9.55 -3.42
CA SER A 48 -11.20 10.34 -2.40
C SER A 48 -10.66 11.78 -2.27
N ARG A 49 -9.52 12.08 -2.88
CA ARG A 49 -8.80 13.37 -2.81
C ARG A 49 -8.39 13.82 -1.41
N LYS A 50 -8.51 12.95 -0.41
CA LYS A 50 -7.99 13.19 0.96
C LYS A 50 -6.47 13.07 1.04
N LEU A 51 -5.86 12.39 0.06
CA LEU A 51 -4.42 12.18 -0.04
C LEU A 51 -4.02 12.33 -1.52
N SER A 52 -2.87 12.96 -1.77
CA SER A 52 -2.30 13.11 -3.11
C SER A 52 -1.31 11.98 -3.38
N ALA A 53 -1.14 11.56 -4.64
CA ALA A 53 -0.08 10.61 -5.00
C ALA A 53 1.34 11.16 -4.75
N ARG A 54 1.48 12.48 -4.65
CA ARG A 54 2.73 13.17 -4.27
C ARG A 54 2.86 13.43 -2.77
N SER A 55 1.92 12.94 -1.95
CA SER A 55 2.02 13.08 -0.50
C SER A 55 3.29 12.45 0.05
N VAL A 56 3.86 13.09 1.07
CA VAL A 56 5.05 12.64 1.78
C VAL A 56 4.62 12.20 3.17
N ILE A 57 4.93 10.95 3.52
CA ILE A 57 4.62 10.34 4.83
C ILE A 57 5.92 9.78 5.37
N ASP A 58 6.25 10.06 6.63
CA ASP A 58 7.51 9.66 7.28
C ASP A 58 8.76 10.08 6.48
N GLY A 59 8.73 11.30 5.93
CA GLY A 59 9.82 11.86 5.11
C GLY A 59 9.99 11.22 3.73
N LYS A 60 9.08 10.33 3.32
CA LYS A 60 9.14 9.60 2.04
C LYS A 60 7.89 9.85 1.19
N PRO A 61 8.03 10.22 -0.09
CA PRO A 61 6.91 10.21 -1.02
C PRO A 61 6.23 8.84 -1.05
N LEU A 62 4.91 8.78 -1.25
CA LEU A 62 4.16 7.52 -1.38
C LEU A 62 4.77 6.56 -2.42
N LEU A 63 5.32 7.12 -3.50
CA LEU A 63 5.99 6.34 -4.53
C LEU A 63 7.22 5.60 -4.00
N VAL A 64 7.98 6.20 -3.09
CA VAL A 64 9.14 5.55 -2.45
C VAL A 64 8.68 4.41 -1.54
N HIS A 65 7.55 4.56 -0.83
CA HIS A 65 6.97 3.45 -0.05
C HIS A 65 6.59 2.26 -0.96
N ALA A 66 6.01 2.52 -2.14
CA ALA A 66 5.71 1.47 -3.12
C ALA A 66 6.97 0.79 -3.66
N VAL A 67 8.04 1.56 -3.93
CA VAL A 67 9.35 1.05 -4.34
C VAL A 67 9.96 0.17 -3.25
N LEU A 68 9.94 0.58 -1.99
CA LEU A 68 10.51 -0.21 -0.88
C LEU A 68 9.79 -1.54 -0.67
N ASN A 69 8.52 -1.65 -1.05
CA ASN A 69 7.76 -2.90 -1.04
C ASN A 69 7.87 -3.68 -2.37
N ASP A 70 8.68 -3.22 -3.31
CA ASP A 70 8.87 -3.77 -4.67
C ASP A 70 7.56 -4.00 -5.45
N ASN A 71 6.55 -3.16 -5.20
CA ASN A 71 5.21 -3.31 -5.76
C ASN A 71 5.03 -2.52 -7.06
N ALA A 72 5.45 -3.11 -8.19
CA ALA A 72 5.37 -2.49 -9.52
C ALA A 72 3.95 -1.97 -9.89
N ASN A 73 2.90 -2.70 -9.55
CA ASN A 73 1.52 -2.29 -9.84
C ASN A 73 1.13 -1.00 -9.11
N VAL A 74 1.54 -0.86 -7.84
CA VAL A 74 1.28 0.35 -7.04
C VAL A 74 2.16 1.50 -7.51
N VAL A 75 3.40 1.23 -7.92
CA VAL A 75 4.29 2.21 -8.58
C VAL A 75 3.63 2.80 -9.82
N ASN A 76 3.16 1.95 -10.74
CA ASN A 76 2.45 2.39 -11.95
C ASN A 76 1.22 3.23 -11.59
N LEU A 77 0.39 2.76 -10.64
CA LEU A 77 -0.82 3.48 -10.22
C LEU A 77 -0.51 4.87 -9.67
N LEU A 78 0.48 5.00 -8.77
CA LEU A 78 0.85 6.28 -8.18
C LEU A 78 1.35 7.26 -9.24
N ILE A 79 2.13 6.80 -10.22
CA ILE A 79 2.62 7.63 -11.32
C ILE A 79 1.47 8.10 -12.22
N ARG A 80 0.50 7.22 -12.51
CA ARG A 80 -0.73 7.61 -13.24
C ARG A 80 -1.58 8.63 -12.51
N TYR A 81 -1.48 8.69 -11.18
CA TYR A 81 -2.10 9.73 -10.34
C TYR A 81 -1.19 10.94 -10.11
N GLY A 82 -0.07 11.04 -10.81
CA GLY A 82 0.79 12.23 -10.87
C GLY A 82 2.02 12.21 -9.96
N ALA A 83 2.35 11.08 -9.31
CA ALA A 83 3.62 10.94 -8.59
C ALA A 83 4.81 11.10 -9.55
N GLN A 84 5.88 11.79 -9.12
CA GLN A 84 7.02 12.10 -9.99
C GLN A 84 8.26 11.27 -9.61
N PRO A 85 8.59 10.19 -10.35
CA PRO A 85 9.63 9.25 -9.97
C PRO A 85 11.05 9.82 -9.94
N PHE A 86 11.30 10.89 -10.68
CA PHE A 86 12.65 11.46 -10.87
C PHE A 86 12.85 12.82 -10.18
N THR A 87 11.77 13.43 -9.67
CA THR A 87 11.84 14.78 -9.07
C THR A 87 11.30 14.84 -7.64
N ASP A 88 10.43 13.92 -7.23
CA ASP A 88 9.99 13.86 -5.83
C ASP A 88 11.10 13.15 -5.02
N ILE A 89 11.67 13.87 -4.05
CA ILE A 89 12.84 13.44 -3.26
C ILE A 89 12.43 13.18 -1.81
N CYS A 90 12.97 12.14 -1.19
CA CYS A 90 12.79 11.87 0.23
C CYS A 90 13.72 12.73 1.12
N SER A 91 13.53 12.66 2.44
CA SER A 91 14.39 13.33 3.43
C SER A 91 15.88 13.00 3.30
N GLU A 92 16.20 11.80 2.80
CA GLU A 92 17.55 11.30 2.57
C GLU A 92 18.18 11.80 1.25
N GLY A 93 17.48 12.63 0.49
CA GLY A 93 18.00 13.20 -0.76
C GLY A 93 17.90 12.27 -1.97
N LEU A 94 17.17 11.15 -1.87
CA LEU A 94 17.01 10.18 -2.94
C LEU A 94 15.61 10.23 -3.56
N ASN A 95 15.51 10.10 -4.89
CA ASN A 95 14.24 9.91 -5.58
C ASN A 95 13.84 8.42 -5.64
N ALA A 96 12.68 8.12 -6.25
CA ALA A 96 12.16 6.76 -6.34
C ALA A 96 13.06 5.81 -7.14
N MET A 97 13.68 6.28 -8.23
CA MET A 97 14.60 5.48 -9.05
C MET A 97 15.86 5.12 -8.27
N GLU A 98 16.47 6.09 -7.58
CA GLU A 98 17.67 5.87 -6.76
C GLU A 98 17.39 4.91 -5.60
N TRP A 99 16.23 5.04 -4.95
CA TRP A 99 15.79 4.08 -3.94
C TRP A 99 15.65 2.67 -4.51
N SER A 100 15.07 2.52 -5.71
CA SER A 100 14.90 1.18 -6.32
C SER A 100 16.23 0.46 -6.57
N ILE A 101 17.32 1.22 -6.78
CA ILE A 101 18.68 0.70 -6.86
C ILE A 101 19.17 0.34 -5.45
N LYS A 102 19.09 1.28 -4.51
CA LYS A 102 19.58 1.12 -3.14
C LYS A 102 18.91 -0.04 -2.39
N SER A 103 17.61 -0.26 -2.58
CA SER A 103 16.83 -1.31 -1.90
C SER A 103 16.74 -2.62 -2.67
N ASN A 104 17.38 -2.74 -3.84
CA ASN A 104 17.25 -3.91 -4.73
C ASN A 104 15.79 -4.24 -5.10
N SER A 105 14.96 -3.22 -5.30
CA SER A 105 13.55 -3.38 -5.70
C SER A 105 13.46 -3.58 -7.22
N TYR A 106 13.63 -4.83 -7.66
CA TYR A 106 13.80 -5.15 -9.08
C TYR A 106 12.53 -4.92 -9.92
N PHE A 107 11.35 -5.29 -9.41
CA PHE A 107 10.10 -5.13 -10.14
C PHE A 107 9.70 -3.66 -10.24
N ALA A 108 9.78 -2.93 -9.14
CA ALA A 108 9.56 -1.49 -9.11
C ALA A 108 10.56 -0.76 -10.01
N ARG A 109 11.84 -1.16 -10.01
CA ARG A 109 12.85 -0.57 -10.89
C ARG A 109 12.55 -0.85 -12.37
N ALA A 110 12.13 -2.06 -12.71
CA ALA A 110 11.75 -2.39 -14.09
C ALA A 110 10.60 -1.50 -14.58
N GLU A 111 9.57 -1.31 -13.75
CA GLU A 111 8.45 -0.41 -14.05
C GLU A 111 8.91 1.04 -14.26
N LEU A 112 9.77 1.55 -13.37
CA LEU A 112 10.33 2.90 -13.49
C LEU A 112 11.16 3.08 -14.77
N ILE A 113 11.90 2.06 -15.20
CA ILE A 113 12.67 2.09 -16.46
C ILE A 113 11.71 2.15 -17.67
N VAL A 114 10.65 1.34 -17.67
CA VAL A 114 9.64 1.38 -18.74
C VAL A 114 9.01 2.76 -18.84
N ILE A 115 8.58 3.34 -17.72
CA ILE A 115 8.00 4.69 -17.67
C ILE A 115 9.00 5.75 -18.16
N LYS A 116 10.27 5.63 -17.78
CA LYS A 116 11.33 6.54 -18.26
C LYS A 116 11.46 6.49 -19.78
N ILE A 117 11.39 5.30 -20.37
CA ILE A 117 11.53 5.14 -21.83
C ILE A 117 10.30 5.70 -22.55
N LEU A 118 9.10 5.55 -21.98
CA LEU A 118 7.86 5.99 -22.63
C LEU A 118 7.61 7.51 -22.58
N HIS A 119 8.23 8.22 -21.62
CA HIS A 119 8.00 9.66 -21.39
C HIS A 119 9.19 10.55 -21.77
N ASN A 120 10.28 9.99 -22.30
CA ASN A 120 11.39 10.73 -22.92
C ASN A 120 11.28 10.66 -24.45
#